data_AF-A0A3B6VI50-F1
#
_entry.id   AF-A0A3B6VI50-F1
#
_cell.length_a   1.000
_cell.length_b   1.000
_cell.length_c   1.000
_cell.angle_alpha   90.00
_cell.angle_beta   90.00
_cell.angle_gamma   90.00
#
_symmetry.space_group_name_H-M   'P 1'
#
loop_
_entity.id
_entity.type
_entity.pdbx_description
1 polymer ?
#
loop_
_entity_poly.entity_id
_entity_poly.type
_entity_poly.pdbx_seq_one_letter_code
_entity_poly.pdbx_strand_id
1 'polypeptide(L)'
;MSDLYEKIVNEKYIGKEVNPINQSDIFNIADTYSKKLTSKNNNNIALLIIDTQRDFIDPKKGSLPVKGAVKDIKRIINFIYSNLEDISRIYVTMDTHYYDSIFHPYMWKKPNGEDADPFTEITLEKIYNHEIIPLYKKEQIEYVKKLKKSNLKNLIIWPYHCIHGTDGWLIEKQLNNMLLFYERAREKKYIK
;
A
#
# COMPACT_ATOMS: atom_id res chain seq x y z
N MET A 1 -26.28 5.56 1.43
CA MET A 1 -25.11 6.45 1.30
C MET A 1 -25.61 7.77 0.73
N SER A 2 -24.87 8.86 0.89
CA SER A 2 -25.24 10.14 0.28
C SER A 2 -24.97 10.12 -1.23
N ASP A 3 -25.71 10.92 -1.99
CA ASP A 3 -25.46 11.16 -3.42
C ASP A 3 -24.03 11.66 -3.70
N LEU A 4 -23.40 12.35 -2.74
CA LEU A 4 -22.01 12.81 -2.86
C LEU A 4 -21.00 11.66 -2.81
N TYR A 5 -21.19 10.70 -1.90
CA TYR A 5 -20.26 9.58 -1.73
C TYR A 5 -20.12 8.76 -3.02
N GLU A 6 -21.25 8.43 -3.64
CA GLU A 6 -21.31 7.57 -4.83
C GLU A 6 -20.71 8.25 -6.08
N LYS A 7 -20.55 9.58 -6.05
CA LYS A 7 -19.85 10.34 -7.10
C LYS A 7 -18.32 10.34 -6.95
N ILE A 8 -17.81 10.05 -5.75
CA ILE A 8 -16.37 10.01 -5.45
C ILE A 8 -15.86 8.57 -5.51
N VAL A 9 -16.68 7.61 -5.09
CA VAL A 9 -16.30 6.21 -4.90
C VAL A 9 -17.32 5.29 -5.55
N ASN A 10 -16.82 4.32 -6.33
CA ASN A 10 -17.61 3.19 -6.80
C ASN A 10 -17.13 1.91 -6.11
N GLU A 11 -17.87 1.48 -5.07
CA GLU A 11 -17.48 0.33 -4.25
C GLU A 11 -17.33 -0.98 -5.04
N LYS A 12 -18.02 -1.13 -6.18
CA LYS A 12 -17.89 -2.32 -7.05
C LYS A 12 -16.50 -2.44 -7.68
N TYR A 13 -15.76 -1.33 -7.73
CA TYR A 13 -14.43 -1.23 -8.32
C TYR A 13 -13.30 -1.20 -7.28
N ILE A 14 -13.60 -1.38 -5.99
CA ILE A 14 -12.55 -1.55 -4.98
C ILE A 14 -11.76 -2.84 -5.28
N GLY A 15 -10.44 -2.71 -5.33
CA GLY A 15 -9.54 -3.82 -5.66
C GLY A 15 -9.68 -4.29 -7.12
N LYS A 16 -9.98 -3.36 -8.03
CA LYS A 16 -9.98 -3.59 -9.48
C LYS A 16 -8.94 -2.72 -10.17
N GLU A 17 -8.49 -3.17 -11.34
CA GLU A 17 -7.64 -2.37 -12.23
C GLU A 17 -8.33 -1.13 -12.79
N VAL A 18 -9.62 -1.22 -13.08
CA VAL A 18 -10.34 -0.10 -13.71
C VAL A 18 -10.80 0.87 -12.63
N ASN A 19 -10.56 2.16 -12.84
CA ASN A 19 -11.23 3.23 -12.11
C ASN A 19 -12.25 3.87 -13.05
N PRO A 20 -13.57 3.74 -12.80
CA PRO A 20 -14.58 4.29 -13.69
C PRO A 20 -14.80 5.79 -13.48
N ILE A 21 -14.18 6.38 -12.45
CA ILE A 21 -14.39 7.78 -12.06
C ILE A 21 -13.24 8.62 -12.61
N ASN A 22 -13.59 9.69 -13.32
CA ASN A 22 -12.60 10.62 -13.84
C ASN A 22 -12.08 11.53 -12.72
N GLN A 23 -10.77 11.77 -12.70
CA GLN A 23 -10.13 12.63 -11.70
C GLN A 23 -10.64 14.08 -11.75
N SER A 24 -10.95 14.62 -12.93
CA SER A 24 -11.51 15.97 -13.07
C SER A 24 -12.88 16.11 -12.40
N ASP A 25 -13.71 15.06 -12.43
CA ASP A 25 -15.01 15.07 -11.76
C ASP A 25 -14.84 15.16 -10.25
N ILE A 26 -13.89 14.40 -9.69
CA ILE A 26 -13.54 14.43 -8.26
C ILE A 26 -13.18 15.85 -7.82
N PHE A 27 -12.35 16.56 -8.62
CA PHE A 27 -11.94 17.92 -8.31
C PHE A 27 -13.09 18.93 -8.37
N ASN A 28 -13.97 18.82 -9.37
CA ASN A 28 -15.16 19.69 -9.47
C ASN A 28 -16.11 19.51 -8.27
N ILE A 29 -16.29 18.26 -7.84
CA ILE A 29 -17.10 17.92 -6.67
C ILE A 29 -16.46 18.47 -5.39
N ALA A 30 -15.14 18.30 -5.22
CA ALA A 30 -14.39 18.84 -4.09
C ALA A 30 -14.46 20.38 -4.01
N ASP A 31 -14.36 21.07 -5.14
CA ASP A 31 -14.50 22.54 -5.21
C ASP A 31 -15.91 23.03 -4.88
N THR A 32 -16.94 22.22 -5.12
CA THR A 32 -18.32 22.52 -4.71
C THR A 32 -18.50 22.27 -3.22
N TYR A 33 -17.93 21.19 -2.69
CA TYR A 33 -17.98 20.85 -1.28
C TYR A 33 -17.23 21.87 -0.41
N SER A 34 -16.05 22.33 -0.84
CA SER A 34 -15.23 23.28 -0.09
C SER A 34 -15.92 24.61 0.19
N LYS A 35 -16.82 25.07 -0.68
CA LYS A 35 -17.64 26.29 -0.47
C LYS A 35 -18.63 26.15 0.68
N LYS A 36 -18.99 24.92 1.08
CA LYS A 36 -19.93 24.63 2.17
C LYS A 36 -19.23 24.45 3.52
N LEU A 37 -17.92 24.30 3.54
CA LEU A 37 -17.15 24.19 4.78
C LEU A 37 -17.16 25.55 5.50
N THR A 38 -17.93 25.64 6.59
CA THR A 38 -18.17 26.90 7.32
C THR A 38 -17.22 27.13 8.48
N SER A 39 -16.47 26.12 8.93
CA SER A 39 -15.54 26.27 10.06
C SER A 39 -14.21 25.55 9.84
N LYS A 40 -13.12 26.18 10.32
CA LYS A 40 -11.86 25.48 10.55
C LYS A 40 -12.05 24.63 11.80
N ASN A 41 -12.21 23.33 11.62
CA ASN A 41 -12.09 22.43 12.74
C ASN A 41 -10.63 22.45 13.21
N ASN A 42 -10.41 22.92 14.44
CA ASN A 42 -9.08 23.04 15.07
C ASN A 42 -8.62 21.71 15.70
N ASN A 43 -9.29 20.60 15.40
CA ASN A 43 -8.88 19.28 15.83
C ASN A 43 -7.47 18.98 15.28
N ASN A 44 -6.66 18.28 16.05
CA ASN A 44 -5.32 17.84 15.65
C ASN A 44 -5.33 16.32 15.37
N ILE A 45 -6.32 15.86 14.60
CA ILE A 45 -6.48 14.44 14.29
C ILE A 45 -5.72 14.13 13.00
N ALA A 46 -4.77 13.20 13.10
CA ALA A 46 -4.07 12.64 11.94
C ALA A 46 -4.52 11.20 11.73
N LEU A 47 -4.84 10.85 10.48
CA LEU A 47 -5.08 9.47 10.05
C LEU A 47 -3.83 8.95 9.34
N LEU A 48 -3.27 7.84 9.83
CA LEU A 48 -2.21 7.09 9.16
C LEU A 48 -2.82 5.87 8.47
N ILE A 49 -2.65 5.78 7.16
CA ILE A 49 -3.09 4.67 6.32
C ILE A 49 -1.83 3.93 5.85
N ILE A 50 -1.76 2.64 6.13
CA ILE A 50 -0.56 1.84 5.90
C ILE A 50 -0.74 0.95 4.68
N ASP A 51 0.12 1.14 3.69
CA ASP A 51 0.39 0.23 2.58
C ASP A 51 -0.86 -0.30 1.86
N THR A 52 -1.79 0.60 1.54
CA THR A 52 -3.01 0.29 0.79
C THR A 52 -2.77 0.18 -0.72
N GLN A 53 -1.66 -0.45 -1.10
CA GLN A 53 -1.23 -0.62 -2.48
C GLN A 53 -1.90 -1.82 -3.14
N ARG A 54 -2.09 -1.75 -4.45
CA ARG A 54 -2.86 -2.73 -5.21
C ARG A 54 -2.33 -4.15 -5.09
N ASP A 55 -1.03 -4.34 -4.93
CA ASP A 55 -0.45 -5.67 -4.68
C ASP A 55 -1.01 -6.36 -3.44
N PHE A 56 -1.36 -5.59 -2.42
CA PHE A 56 -1.96 -6.10 -1.19
C PHE A 56 -3.50 -6.17 -1.25
N ILE A 57 -4.15 -5.44 -2.16
CA ILE A 57 -5.61 -5.33 -2.18
C ILE A 57 -6.26 -6.19 -3.27
N ASP A 58 -5.73 -6.18 -4.50
CA ASP A 58 -6.40 -6.76 -5.67
C ASP A 58 -6.35 -8.29 -5.62
N PRO A 59 -7.48 -8.99 -5.39
CA PRO A 59 -7.48 -10.44 -5.19
C PRO A 59 -7.23 -11.23 -6.47
N LYS A 60 -7.27 -10.59 -7.64
CA LYS A 60 -7.08 -11.26 -8.93
C LYS A 60 -5.69 -11.01 -9.50
N LYS A 61 -5.12 -9.84 -9.28
CA LYS A 61 -3.89 -9.40 -9.94
C LYS A 61 -2.81 -8.86 -9.01
N GLY A 62 -3.13 -8.58 -7.74
CA GLY A 62 -2.11 -8.23 -6.77
C GLY A 62 -1.15 -9.40 -6.58
N SER A 63 0.15 -9.10 -6.44
CA SER A 63 1.17 -10.12 -6.24
C SER A 63 1.18 -10.72 -4.82
N LEU A 64 0.63 -10.01 -3.83
CA LEU A 64 0.55 -10.46 -2.44
C LEU A 64 -0.78 -10.06 -1.77
N PRO A 65 -1.93 -10.52 -2.29
CA PRO A 65 -3.23 -10.04 -1.83
C PRO A 65 -3.53 -10.51 -0.40
N VAL A 66 -3.91 -9.55 0.45
CA VAL A 66 -4.25 -9.80 1.85
C VAL A 66 -5.74 -10.13 1.96
N LYS A 67 -6.05 -11.23 2.65
CA LYS A 67 -7.43 -11.67 2.87
C LYS A 67 -8.22 -10.59 3.63
N GLY A 68 -9.31 -10.13 3.03
CA GLY A 68 -10.19 -9.12 3.64
C GLY A 68 -9.88 -7.67 3.25
N ALA A 69 -8.74 -7.43 2.59
CA ALA A 69 -8.24 -6.09 2.29
C ALA A 69 -9.24 -5.22 1.50
N VAL A 70 -9.96 -5.79 0.52
CA VAL A 70 -11.04 -5.09 -0.21
C VAL A 70 -12.11 -4.53 0.74
N LYS A 71 -12.50 -5.28 1.78
CA LYS A 71 -13.48 -4.82 2.76
C LYS A 71 -12.90 -3.75 3.67
N ASP A 72 -11.61 -3.85 4.00
CA ASP A 72 -10.94 -2.86 4.84
C ASP A 72 -10.73 -1.53 4.10
N ILE A 73 -10.44 -1.55 2.80
CA ILE A 73 -10.44 -0.33 1.97
C ILE A 73 -11.81 0.36 2.01
N LYS A 74 -12.90 -0.38 1.85
CA LYS A 74 -14.26 0.18 2.00
C LYS A 74 -14.45 0.82 3.38
N ARG A 75 -13.98 0.18 4.46
CA ARG A 75 -14.08 0.74 5.82
C ARG A 75 -13.26 2.03 5.98
N ILE A 76 -12.04 2.06 5.45
CA ILE A 76 -11.17 3.25 5.47
C ILE A 76 -11.81 4.40 4.70
N ILE A 77 -12.30 4.14 3.49
CA ILE A 77 -12.99 5.14 2.67
C ILE A 77 -14.20 5.71 3.41
N ASN A 78 -15.03 4.85 4.01
CA ASN A 78 -16.19 5.28 4.78
C ASN A 78 -15.81 6.06 6.03
N PHE A 79 -14.71 5.69 6.69
CA PHE A 79 -14.16 6.41 7.83
C PHE A 79 -13.72 7.82 7.42
N ILE A 80 -12.96 7.96 6.33
CA ILE A 80 -12.56 9.28 5.81
C ILE A 80 -13.79 10.12 5.48
N TYR A 81 -14.74 9.56 4.71
CA TYR A 81 -15.95 10.28 4.28
C TYR A 81 -16.81 10.75 5.47
N SER A 82 -16.92 9.94 6.52
CA SER A 82 -17.72 10.27 7.71
C SER A 82 -17.04 11.30 8.61
N ASN A 83 -15.75 11.56 8.42
CA ASN A 83 -14.92 12.42 9.27
C ASN A 83 -14.16 13.47 8.44
N LEU A 84 -14.69 13.87 7.28
CA LEU A 84 -14.04 14.82 6.35
C LEU A 84 -13.68 16.15 7.01
N GLU A 85 -14.50 16.61 7.95
CA GLU A 85 -14.31 17.87 8.66
C GLU A 85 -13.37 17.72 9.88
N ASP A 86 -13.36 16.56 10.53
CA ASP A 86 -12.62 16.27 11.76
C ASP A 86 -11.17 15.86 11.53
N ILE A 87 -10.90 15.10 10.46
CA ILE A 87 -9.54 14.71 10.10
C ILE A 87 -8.80 15.93 9.59
N SER A 88 -7.62 16.19 10.15
CA SER A 88 -6.80 17.37 9.83
C SER A 88 -5.72 17.03 8.82
N ARG A 89 -5.18 15.81 8.91
CA ARG A 89 -4.12 15.31 8.02
C ARG A 89 -4.33 13.83 7.76
N ILE A 90 -4.08 13.41 6.53
CA ILE A 90 -3.99 12.01 6.15
C ILE A 90 -2.56 11.76 5.68
N TYR A 91 -1.93 10.74 6.25
CA TYR A 91 -0.63 10.23 5.83
C TYR A 91 -0.84 8.83 5.27
N VAL A 92 -0.27 8.57 4.11
CA VAL A 92 -0.33 7.25 3.47
C VAL A 92 1.10 6.75 3.31
N THR A 93 1.41 5.57 3.84
CA THR A 93 2.69 4.91 3.57
C THR A 93 2.57 4.05 2.33
N MET A 94 3.71 3.89 1.64
CA MET A 94 3.83 3.01 0.50
C MET A 94 5.09 2.18 0.70
N ASP A 95 4.90 0.87 0.72
CA ASP A 95 5.98 -0.07 0.56
C ASP A 95 6.57 0.11 -0.85
N THR A 96 7.89 0.17 -0.98
CA THR A 96 8.52 0.51 -2.26
C THR A 96 9.81 -0.26 -2.41
N HIS A 97 9.83 -1.17 -3.38
CA HIS A 97 10.92 -2.12 -3.57
C HIS A 97 11.52 -2.04 -4.97
N TYR A 98 12.73 -2.58 -5.09
CA TYR A 98 13.32 -3.00 -6.34
C TYR A 98 13.28 -4.53 -6.43
N TYR A 99 13.49 -5.08 -7.63
CA TYR A 99 13.42 -6.54 -7.82
C TYR A 99 14.49 -7.28 -7.01
N ASP A 100 15.62 -6.64 -6.71
CA ASP A 100 16.77 -7.19 -5.98
C ASP A 100 16.75 -6.90 -4.46
N SER A 101 15.60 -6.53 -3.90
CA SER A 101 15.46 -6.43 -2.44
C SER A 101 15.74 -7.78 -1.75
N ILE A 102 16.37 -7.75 -0.57
CA ILE A 102 16.90 -8.96 0.10
C ILE A 102 15.84 -10.04 0.40
N PHE A 103 14.57 -9.68 0.48
CA PHE A 103 13.46 -10.63 0.68
C PHE A 103 12.82 -11.10 -0.64
N HIS A 104 13.42 -10.85 -1.80
CA HIS A 104 12.91 -11.32 -3.09
C HIS A 104 13.67 -12.57 -3.61
N PRO A 105 13.00 -13.40 -4.45
CA PRO A 105 13.54 -14.67 -4.96
C PRO A 105 14.93 -14.57 -5.57
N TYR A 106 15.18 -13.57 -6.42
CA TYR A 106 16.44 -13.40 -7.15
C TYR A 106 17.68 -13.37 -6.26
N MET A 107 17.53 -12.92 -5.01
CA MET A 107 18.63 -12.77 -4.06
C MET A 107 19.09 -14.10 -3.45
N TRP A 108 18.35 -15.19 -3.64
CA TRP A 108 18.62 -16.48 -3.03
C TRP A 108 18.43 -17.61 -4.04
N LYS A 109 19.42 -18.48 -4.19
CA LYS A 109 19.38 -19.60 -5.14
C LYS A 109 19.17 -20.93 -4.42
N LYS A 110 18.55 -21.89 -5.10
CA LYS A 110 18.52 -23.30 -4.72
C LYS A 110 19.77 -24.02 -5.29
N PRO A 111 20.13 -25.22 -4.82
CA PRO A 111 21.27 -25.99 -5.35
C PRO A 111 21.27 -26.19 -6.86
N ASN A 112 20.09 -26.26 -7.47
CA ASN A 112 19.90 -26.43 -8.91
C ASN A 112 20.11 -25.13 -9.72
N GLY A 113 20.41 -24.01 -9.07
CA GLY A 113 20.63 -22.71 -9.71
C GLY A 113 19.37 -21.84 -9.91
N GLU A 114 18.18 -22.37 -9.59
CA GLU A 114 16.93 -21.61 -9.63
C GLU A 114 16.80 -20.64 -8.45
N ASP A 115 15.92 -19.65 -8.56
CA ASP A 115 15.57 -18.74 -7.47
C ASP A 115 14.82 -19.48 -6.33
N ALA A 116 14.96 -18.97 -5.10
CA ALA A 116 14.19 -19.46 -3.96
C ALA A 116 12.70 -19.16 -4.15
N ASP A 117 11.85 -20.13 -3.80
CA ASP A 117 10.42 -19.98 -3.96
C ASP A 117 9.85 -18.96 -2.95
N PRO A 118 8.81 -18.18 -3.30
CA PRO A 118 8.09 -17.35 -2.35
C PRO A 118 7.64 -18.14 -1.12
N PHE A 119 7.57 -17.44 0.01
CA PHE A 119 7.30 -17.95 1.35
C PHE A 119 8.38 -18.89 1.93
N THR A 120 9.52 -19.04 1.26
CA THR A 120 10.68 -19.73 1.83
C THR A 120 11.24 -18.95 3.01
N GLU A 121 11.29 -19.59 4.17
CA GLU A 121 12.03 -19.06 5.32
C GLU A 121 13.53 -19.30 5.17
N ILE A 122 14.33 -18.25 5.31
CA ILE A 122 15.79 -18.27 5.22
C ILE A 122 16.40 -18.36 6.62
N THR A 123 17.18 -19.41 6.86
CA THR A 123 17.90 -19.64 8.12
C THR A 123 19.39 -19.88 7.87
N LEU A 124 20.23 -19.66 8.88
CA LEU A 124 21.66 -20.00 8.79
C LEU A 124 21.89 -21.49 8.51
N GLU A 125 21.01 -22.34 9.05
CA GLU A 125 21.07 -23.79 8.84
C GLU A 125 20.88 -24.14 7.37
N LYS A 126 19.82 -23.62 6.72
CA LYS A 126 19.60 -23.83 5.28
C LYS A 126 20.77 -23.32 4.43
N ILE A 127 21.41 -22.23 4.84
CA ILE A 127 22.59 -21.69 4.13
C ILE A 127 23.80 -22.61 4.30
N TYR A 128 24.06 -23.09 5.53
CA TYR A 128 25.20 -23.97 5.82
C TYR A 128 25.02 -25.39 5.28
N ASN A 129 23.78 -25.87 5.16
CA ASN A 129 23.43 -27.13 4.51
C ASN A 129 23.33 -27.01 2.98
N HIS A 130 23.61 -25.84 2.41
CA HIS A 130 23.51 -25.54 0.99
C HIS A 130 22.11 -25.68 0.38
N GLU A 131 21.04 -25.79 1.18
CA GLU A 131 19.65 -25.77 0.72
C GLU A 131 19.27 -24.40 0.11
N ILE A 132 19.90 -23.34 0.60
CA ILE A 132 19.80 -21.97 0.07
C ILE A 132 21.20 -21.39 -0.11
N ILE A 133 21.45 -20.84 -1.29
CA ILE A 133 22.72 -20.25 -1.70
C ILE A 133 22.51 -18.74 -1.86
N PRO A 134 23.08 -17.90 -0.98
CA PRO A 134 23.01 -16.44 -1.12
C PRO A 134 23.76 -15.95 -2.36
N LEU A 135 23.19 -14.99 -3.10
CA LEU A 135 23.82 -14.32 -4.24
C LEU A 135 25.03 -13.46 -3.79
N TYR A 136 24.86 -12.70 -2.71
CA TYR A 136 25.87 -11.88 -2.03
C TYR A 136 26.23 -12.52 -0.69
N LYS A 137 27.06 -13.57 -0.75
CA LYS A 137 27.31 -14.50 0.36
C LYS A 137 27.65 -13.84 1.69
N LYS A 138 28.52 -12.83 1.70
CA LYS A 138 28.97 -12.21 2.95
C LYS A 138 27.86 -11.38 3.60
N GLU A 139 27.28 -10.44 2.86
CA GLU A 139 26.29 -9.48 3.33
C GLU A 139 25.01 -10.18 3.78
N GLN A 140 24.54 -11.15 3.00
CA GLN A 140 23.31 -11.88 3.28
C GLN A 140 23.46 -12.81 4.49
N ILE A 141 24.59 -13.51 4.64
CA ILE A 141 24.85 -14.33 5.83
C ILE A 141 24.92 -13.44 7.08
N GLU A 142 25.62 -12.30 7.01
CA GLU A 142 25.71 -11.37 8.14
C GLU A 142 24.35 -10.77 8.50
N TYR A 143 23.48 -10.50 7.52
CA TYR A 143 22.12 -10.06 7.75
C TYR A 143 21.30 -11.13 8.50
N VAL A 144 21.31 -12.38 8.04
CA VAL A 144 20.57 -13.49 8.69
C VAL A 144 21.13 -13.78 10.09
N LYS A 145 22.45 -13.66 10.30
CA LYS A 145 23.06 -13.73 11.64
C LYS A 145 22.53 -12.64 12.56
N LYS A 146 22.43 -11.40 12.08
CA LYS A 146 21.90 -10.28 12.87
C LYS A 146 20.43 -10.49 13.23
N LEU A 147 19.60 -10.96 12.30
CA LEU A 147 18.20 -11.31 12.60
C LEU A 147 18.11 -12.34 13.74
N LYS A 148 18.88 -13.43 13.64
CA LYS A 148 18.94 -14.48 14.67
C LYS A 148 19.45 -13.95 16.02
N LYS A 149 20.52 -13.15 16.02
CA LYS A 149 21.10 -12.57 17.24
C LYS A 149 20.14 -11.60 17.93
N SER A 150 19.38 -10.84 17.17
CA SER A 150 18.40 -9.88 17.67
C SER A 150 17.05 -10.52 18.07
N ASN A 151 16.94 -11.86 18.03
CA ASN A 151 15.71 -12.61 18.27
C ASN A 151 14.51 -12.11 17.43
N LEU A 152 14.81 -11.61 16.22
CA LEU A 152 13.80 -11.20 15.24
C LEU A 152 13.32 -12.44 14.46
N LYS A 153 12.18 -12.29 13.79
CA LYS A 153 11.71 -13.32 12.87
C LYS A 153 12.76 -13.57 11.78
N ASN A 154 12.84 -14.82 11.34
CA ASN A 154 13.66 -15.17 10.19
C ASN A 154 13.18 -14.42 8.94
N LEU A 155 14.10 -14.22 8.00
CA LEU A 155 13.79 -13.60 6.71
C LEU A 155 12.86 -14.53 5.93
N ILE A 156 11.73 -14.00 5.46
CA ILE A 156 10.82 -14.69 4.56
C ILE A 156 11.03 -14.15 3.16
N ILE A 157 11.15 -15.03 2.17
CA ILE A 157 11.10 -14.65 0.78
C ILE A 157 9.65 -14.31 0.43
N TRP A 158 9.39 -13.13 -0.10
CA TRP A 158 8.08 -12.71 -0.57
C TRP A 158 8.01 -12.77 -2.10
N PRO A 159 6.84 -12.96 -2.71
CA PRO A 159 6.71 -12.72 -4.15
C PRO A 159 7.13 -11.28 -4.47
N TYR A 160 7.53 -10.99 -5.71
CA TYR A 160 7.82 -9.62 -6.11
C TYR A 160 6.57 -8.75 -5.95
N HIS A 161 6.63 -7.78 -5.04
CA HIS A 161 5.51 -6.92 -4.67
C HIS A 161 5.99 -5.48 -4.54
N CYS A 162 5.06 -4.54 -4.71
CA CYS A 162 5.26 -3.11 -4.52
C CYS A 162 6.52 -2.58 -5.23
N ILE A 163 6.81 -3.15 -6.41
CA ILE A 163 7.98 -2.77 -7.22
C ILE A 163 7.73 -1.38 -7.78
N HIS A 164 8.66 -0.46 -7.53
CA HIS A 164 8.54 0.93 -7.94
C HIS A 164 8.17 1.07 -9.43
N GLY A 165 7.16 1.89 -9.72
CA GLY A 165 6.70 2.15 -11.09
C GLY A 165 5.77 1.08 -11.69
N THR A 166 5.47 -0.01 -10.96
CA THR A 166 4.49 -1.01 -11.42
C THR A 166 3.06 -0.64 -11.02
N ASP A 167 2.09 -1.30 -11.65
CA ASP A 167 0.66 -1.09 -11.35
C ASP A 167 0.27 -1.60 -9.94
N GLY A 168 0.94 -2.66 -9.46
CA GLY A 168 0.77 -3.19 -8.10
C GLY A 168 1.26 -2.23 -7.00
N TRP A 169 2.25 -1.38 -7.32
CA TRP A 169 2.79 -0.35 -6.42
C TRP A 169 1.82 0.82 -6.18
N LEU A 170 0.84 1.05 -7.05
CA LEU A 170 -0.11 2.17 -6.89
C LEU A 170 -1.03 1.95 -5.68
N ILE A 171 -1.47 3.05 -5.05
CA ILE A 171 -2.56 3.02 -4.06
C ILE A 171 -3.85 2.52 -4.71
N GLU A 172 -4.68 1.82 -3.94
CA GLU A 172 -6.00 1.37 -4.37
C GLU A 172 -6.83 2.54 -4.94
N LYS A 173 -7.42 2.33 -6.12
CA LYS A 173 -7.90 3.42 -6.97
C LYS A 173 -9.12 4.14 -6.39
N GLN A 174 -10.02 3.44 -5.70
CA GLN A 174 -11.17 4.05 -5.06
C GLN A 174 -10.79 4.80 -3.77
N LEU A 175 -9.82 4.28 -3.02
CA LEU A 175 -9.23 5.02 -1.90
C LEU A 175 -8.54 6.29 -2.40
N ASN A 176 -7.76 6.20 -3.48
CA ASN A 176 -7.11 7.35 -4.07
C ASN A 176 -8.11 8.44 -4.51
N ASN A 177 -9.29 8.05 -5.02
CA ASN A 177 -10.35 9.01 -5.31
C ASN A 177 -10.79 9.80 -4.07
N MET A 178 -11.01 9.11 -2.95
CA MET A 178 -11.38 9.74 -1.66
C MET A 178 -10.26 10.63 -1.12
N LEU A 179 -9.00 10.21 -1.26
CA LEU A 179 -7.84 11.00 -0.84
C LEU A 179 -7.72 12.30 -1.65
N LEU A 180 -7.83 12.22 -2.98
CA LEU A 180 -7.81 13.38 -3.87
C LEU A 180 -8.99 14.33 -3.58
N PHE A 181 -10.18 13.77 -3.32
CA PHE A 181 -11.34 14.56 -2.90
C PHE A 181 -11.04 15.30 -1.59
N TYR A 182 -10.57 14.59 -0.55
CA TYR A 182 -10.26 15.16 0.75
C TYR A 182 -9.20 16.26 0.66
N GLU A 183 -8.12 16.02 -0.08
CA GLU A 183 -7.04 16.98 -0.28
C GLU A 183 -7.56 18.27 -0.94
N ARG A 184 -8.26 18.14 -2.07
CA ARG A 184 -8.78 19.27 -2.82
C ARG A 184 -9.86 20.04 -2.04
N ALA A 185 -10.74 19.34 -1.34
CA ALA A 185 -11.82 19.93 -0.55
C ALA A 185 -11.28 20.82 0.58
N ARG A 186 -10.09 20.49 1.11
CA ARG A 186 -9.46 21.18 2.24
C ARG A 186 -8.30 22.09 1.83
N GLU A 187 -8.00 22.19 0.54
CA GLU A 187 -6.98 23.09 0.03
C GLU A 187 -7.34 24.53 0.36
N LYS A 188 -6.42 25.23 1.04
CA LYS A 188 -6.56 26.68 1.24
C LYS A 188 -6.34 27.34 -0.11
N LYS A 189 -7.40 27.90 -0.70
CA LYS A 189 -7.24 28.79 -1.86
C LYS A 189 -6.39 29.97 -1.41
N TYR A 190 -5.16 30.03 -1.90
CA TYR A 190 -4.36 31.25 -1.82
C TYR A 190 -5.04 32.29 -2.70
N ILE A 191 -5.85 33.15 -2.09
CA ILE A 191 -6.26 34.40 -2.74
C ILE A 191 -5.00 35.27 -2.72
N LYS A 192 -4.31 35.35 -3.86
CA LYS A 192 -3.32 36.41 -4.10
C LYS A 192 -4.04 37.72 -4.35
#